data_AF-A0A0R3SN34-F1
#
_entry.id   AF-A0A0R3SN34-F1
#
_cell.length_a   1.000
_cell.length_b   1.000
_cell.length_c   1.000
_cell.angle_alpha   90.00
_cell.angle_beta   90.00
_cell.angle_gamma   90.00
#
_symmetry.space_group_name_H-M   'P 1'
#
loop_
_entity.id
_entity.type
_entity.pdbx_description
1 polymer ?
#
loop_
_entity_poly.entity_id
_entity_poly.type
_entity_poly.pdbx_seq_one_letter_code
_entity_poly.pdbx_strand_id
1 'polypeptide(L)'
;MLKGVFNNIYYRIRLFIVYGDKAVDVIHGLKNCPHTVVPIVIQRMNQKEAEWGESLRKFQQHWAEQDSKNYLRSLDHQGQHFRNRENNLLRPKAVICAIENIARGERVRFSVILPYFI
;
A
#
# COMPACT_ATOMS: atom_id res chain seq x y z
N MET A 1 -38.08 18.10 7.77
CA MET A 1 -37.07 17.36 8.56
C MET A 1 -35.97 16.69 7.71
N LEU A 2 -36.23 16.28 6.45
CA LEU A 2 -35.22 15.59 5.61
C LEU A 2 -34.17 16.49 4.91
N LYS A 3 -34.36 17.80 4.83
CA LYS A 3 -33.44 18.71 4.10
C LYS A 3 -32.02 18.79 4.72
N GLY A 4 -31.86 18.48 6.01
CA GLY A 4 -30.56 18.55 6.70
C GLY A 4 -29.71 17.30 6.59
N VAL A 5 -30.33 16.12 6.54
CA VAL A 5 -29.63 14.83 6.58
C VAL A 5 -28.86 14.56 5.29
N PHE A 6 -29.42 14.89 4.12
CA PHE A 6 -28.77 14.68 2.81
C PHE A 6 -27.72 15.73 2.45
N ASN A 7 -27.68 16.88 3.15
CA ASN A 7 -26.62 17.87 2.98
C ASN A 7 -25.30 17.47 3.68
N ASN A 8 -25.32 16.38 4.45
CA ASN A 8 -24.12 15.82 5.02
C ASN A 8 -23.20 15.29 3.90
N ILE A 9 -21.99 15.84 3.86
CA ILE A 9 -20.97 15.58 2.83
C ILE A 9 -20.70 14.08 2.64
N TYR A 10 -20.80 13.28 3.71
CA TYR A 10 -20.54 11.85 3.68
C TYR A 10 -21.55 11.08 2.84
N TYR A 11 -22.85 11.40 2.94
CA TYR A 11 -23.87 10.72 2.14
C TYR A 11 -23.75 11.09 0.66
N ARG A 12 -23.42 12.35 0.35
CA ARG A 12 -23.13 12.76 -1.03
C ARG A 12 -21.97 11.96 -1.61
N ILE A 13 -20.83 11.92 -0.92
CA ILE A 13 -19.64 11.20 -1.40
C ILE A 13 -19.96 9.71 -1.60
N ARG A 14 -20.65 9.06 -0.66
CA ARG A 14 -21.06 7.66 -0.80
C ARG A 14 -21.97 7.41 -2.00
N LEU A 15 -22.95 8.28 -2.24
CA LEU A 15 -23.82 8.16 -3.43
C LEU A 15 -23.02 8.29 -4.73
N PHE A 16 -22.06 9.21 -4.80
CA PHE A 16 -21.17 9.33 -5.94
C PHE A 16 -20.27 8.10 -6.15
N ILE A 17 -19.78 7.49 -5.07
CA ILE A 17 -18.99 6.26 -5.15
C ILE A 17 -19.82 5.09 -5.72
N VAL A 18 -21.08 4.98 -5.31
CA VAL A 18 -21.95 3.86 -5.70
C VAL A 18 -22.59 4.06 -7.09
N TYR A 19 -23.02 5.28 -7.41
CA TYR A 19 -23.81 5.58 -8.61
C TYR A 19 -23.04 6.35 -9.69
N GLY A 20 -21.83 6.83 -9.41
CA GLY A 20 -21.01 7.58 -10.36
C GLY A 20 -21.73 8.80 -10.91
N ASP A 21 -21.77 8.94 -12.23
CA ASP A 21 -22.40 10.06 -12.93
C ASP A 21 -23.92 10.14 -12.68
N LYS A 22 -24.58 9.00 -12.42
CA LYS A 22 -26.02 8.95 -12.13
C LYS A 22 -26.37 9.40 -10.72
N ALA A 23 -25.39 9.66 -9.87
CA ALA A 23 -25.63 10.11 -8.49
C ALA A 23 -26.41 11.42 -8.43
N VAL A 24 -26.22 12.31 -9.42
CA VAL A 24 -26.94 13.59 -9.51
C VAL A 24 -28.44 13.37 -9.70
N ASP A 25 -28.83 12.45 -10.58
CA ASP A 25 -30.22 12.09 -10.85
C ASP A 25 -30.87 11.43 -9.63
N VAL A 26 -30.13 10.56 -8.94
CA VAL A 26 -30.59 9.92 -7.70
C VAL A 26 -30.82 10.96 -6.61
N ILE A 27 -29.91 11.93 -6.45
CA ILE A 27 -30.06 13.04 -5.49
C ILE A 27 -31.27 13.91 -5.85
N HIS A 28 -31.50 14.17 -7.14
CA HIS A 28 -32.68 14.90 -7.60
C HIS A 28 -33.97 14.13 -7.29
N GLY A 29 -34.00 12.83 -7.58
CA GLY A 29 -35.12 11.94 -7.24
C GLY A 29 -35.41 11.88 -5.74
N LEU A 30 -34.37 11.85 -4.89
CA LEU A 30 -34.51 11.89 -3.44
C LEU A 30 -35.12 13.21 -2.93
N LYS A 31 -34.88 14.34 -3.62
CA LYS A 31 -35.46 15.64 -3.27
C LYS A 31 -36.93 15.77 -3.67
N ASN A 32 -37.29 15.25 -4.84
CA ASN A 32 -38.63 15.42 -5.41
C ASN A 32 -39.60 14.32 -4.98
N CYS A 33 -39.14 13.06 -4.92
CA CYS A 33 -39.97 11.88 -4.66
C CYS A 33 -39.31 10.94 -3.64
N PRO A 34 -39.15 11.37 -2.37
CA PRO A 34 -38.43 10.59 -1.36
C PRO A 34 -39.08 9.23 -1.06
N HIS A 35 -40.41 9.12 -1.08
CA HIS A 35 -41.11 7.88 -0.69
C HIS A 35 -40.76 6.68 -1.60
N THR A 36 -40.53 6.94 -2.89
CA THR A 36 -40.21 5.90 -3.87
C THR A 36 -38.72 5.63 -3.96
N VAL A 37 -37.91 6.70 -3.92
CA VAL A 37 -36.46 6.61 -4.22
C VAL A 37 -35.66 6.12 -3.02
N VAL A 38 -36.04 6.50 -1.79
CA VAL A 38 -35.36 6.09 -0.55
C VAL A 38 -35.24 4.56 -0.40
N PRO A 39 -36.31 3.75 -0.51
CA PRO A 39 -36.19 2.30 -0.32
C PRO A 39 -35.27 1.64 -1.36
N ILE A 40 -35.27 2.13 -2.60
CA ILE A 40 -34.42 1.64 -3.68
C ILE A 40 -32.95 1.93 -3.37
N VAL A 41 -32.65 3.16 -2.93
CA VAL A 41 -31.28 3.57 -2.58
C VAL A 41 -30.77 2.77 -1.38
N ILE A 42 -31.58 2.59 -0.34
CA ILE A 42 -31.19 1.80 0.84
C ILE A 42 -30.88 0.34 0.44
N GLN A 43 -31.75 -0.29 -0.34
CA GLN A 43 -31.52 -1.66 -0.80
C GLN A 43 -30.20 -1.80 -1.57
N ARG A 44 -29.92 -0.86 -2.48
CA ARG A 44 -28.68 -0.83 -3.27
C ARG A 44 -27.45 -0.57 -2.39
N MET A 45 -27.56 0.31 -1.40
CA MET A 45 -26.47 0.56 -0.45
C MET A 45 -26.14 -0.69 0.37
N ASN A 46 -27.15 -1.42 0.85
CA ASN A 46 -26.95 -2.68 1.58
C ASN A 46 -26.32 -3.76 0.70
N GLN A 47 -26.77 -3.87 -0.56
CA GLN A 47 -26.15 -4.78 -1.53
C GLN A 47 -24.67 -4.44 -1.74
N LYS A 48 -24.35 -3.15 -1.91
CA LYS A 48 -22.97 -2.70 -2.10
C LYS A 48 -22.10 -2.96 -0.87
N GLU A 49 -22.65 -2.73 0.32
CA GLU A 49 -21.96 -3.02 1.58
C GLU A 49 -21.61 -4.51 1.70
N ALA A 50 -22.52 -5.41 1.32
CA ALA A 50 -22.25 -6.85 1.31
C ALA A 50 -21.11 -7.21 0.33
N GLU A 51 -21.14 -6.69 -0.90
CA GLU A 51 -20.07 -6.88 -1.89
C GLU A 51 -18.71 -6.36 -1.39
N TRP A 52 -18.71 -5.20 -0.74
CA TRP A 52 -17.51 -4.62 -0.14
C TRP A 52 -17.01 -5.43 1.05
N GLY A 53 -17.89 -5.95 1.88
CA GLY A 53 -17.52 -6.84 2.98
C GLY A 53 -16.84 -8.12 2.50
N GLU A 54 -17.37 -8.74 1.44
CA GLU A 54 -16.72 -9.90 0.82
C GLU A 54 -15.36 -9.57 0.21
N SER A 55 -15.28 -8.42 -0.49
CA SER A 55 -14.04 -7.95 -1.11
C SER A 55 -12.97 -7.65 -0.07
N LEU A 56 -13.36 -7.00 1.03
CA LEU A 56 -12.48 -6.71 2.16
C LEU A 56 -11.99 -8.00 2.82
N ARG A 57 -12.87 -8.99 3.03
CA ARG A 57 -12.47 -10.28 3.60
C ARG A 57 -11.43 -10.99 2.71
N LYS A 58 -11.67 -11.03 1.39
CA LYS A 58 -10.71 -11.60 0.43
C LYS A 58 -9.37 -10.86 0.46
N PHE A 59 -9.43 -9.53 0.53
CA PHE A 59 -8.24 -8.69 0.59
C PHE A 59 -7.46 -8.88 1.90
N GLN A 60 -8.15 -8.96 3.03
CA GLN A 60 -7.56 -9.23 4.34
C GLN A 60 -6.88 -10.60 4.37
N GLN A 61 -7.51 -11.63 3.80
CA GLN A 61 -6.90 -12.94 3.66
C GLN A 61 -5.61 -12.86 2.84
N HIS A 62 -5.65 -12.23 1.66
CA HIS A 62 -4.46 -12.06 0.83
C HIS A 62 -3.37 -11.26 1.55
N TRP A 63 -3.74 -10.20 2.25
CA TRP A 63 -2.81 -9.40 3.05
C TRP A 63 -2.16 -10.20 4.16
N ALA A 64 -2.91 -11.00 4.91
CA ALA A 64 -2.36 -11.85 5.96
C ALA A 64 -1.38 -12.89 5.38
N GLU A 65 -1.69 -13.46 4.22
CA GLU A 65 -0.80 -14.38 3.52
C GLU A 65 0.50 -13.70 3.04
N GLN A 66 0.41 -12.48 2.49
CA GLN A 66 1.59 -11.72 2.07
C GLN A 66 2.41 -11.25 3.26
N ASP A 67 1.77 -10.78 4.33
CA ASP A 67 2.41 -10.35 5.55
C ASP A 67 3.21 -11.51 6.18
N SER A 68 2.58 -12.69 6.33
CA SER A 68 3.26 -13.90 6.83
C SER A 68 4.46 -14.30 5.98
N LYS A 69 4.34 -14.26 4.64
CA LYS A 69 5.45 -14.59 3.71
C LYS A 69 6.59 -13.58 3.77
N ASN A 70 6.27 -12.31 3.92
CA ASN A 70 7.25 -11.23 3.87
C ASN A 70 7.79 -10.86 5.24
N TYR A 71 7.17 -11.28 6.34
CA TYR A 71 7.57 -10.92 7.70
C TYR A 71 9.07 -11.12 7.93
N LEU A 72 9.59 -12.32 7.69
CA LEU A 72 11.01 -12.63 7.89
C LEU A 72 11.93 -11.91 6.89
N ARG A 73 11.46 -11.65 5.67
CA ARG A 73 12.25 -10.92 4.66
C ARG A 73 12.36 -9.44 4.98
N SER A 74 11.29 -8.85 5.52
CA SER A 74 11.25 -7.47 5.98
C SER A 74 12.19 -7.22 7.17
N LEU A 75 12.45 -8.24 7.99
CA LEU A 75 13.41 -8.15 9.09
C LEU A 75 14.88 -8.07 8.59
N ASP A 76 15.16 -8.48 7.36
CA ASP A 76 16.51 -8.47 6.78
C ASP A 76 16.61 -7.58 5.53
N HIS A 77 16.29 -6.29 5.69
CA HIS A 77 16.43 -5.32 4.60
C HIS A 77 17.89 -5.08 4.18
N GLN A 78 18.86 -5.34 5.07
CA GLN A 78 20.29 -5.14 4.82
C GLN A 78 21.00 -6.36 4.25
N GLY A 79 20.48 -7.58 4.42
CA GLY A 79 21.17 -8.81 4.04
C GLY A 79 21.45 -8.94 2.55
N GLN A 80 20.55 -8.45 1.69
CA GLN A 80 20.78 -8.42 0.24
C GLN A 80 21.90 -7.42 -0.13
N HIS A 81 21.95 -6.26 0.52
CA HIS A 81 23.01 -5.28 0.33
C HIS A 81 24.36 -5.80 0.84
N PHE A 82 24.35 -6.45 2.02
CA PHE A 82 25.51 -7.09 2.61
C PHE A 82 26.08 -8.18 1.69
N ARG A 83 25.24 -9.12 1.23
CA ARG A 83 25.64 -10.22 0.35
C ARG A 83 26.21 -9.74 -0.99
N ASN A 84 25.58 -8.74 -1.60
CA ASN A 84 26.07 -8.19 -2.87
C ASN A 84 27.40 -7.44 -2.71
N ARG A 85 27.56 -6.70 -1.60
CA ARG A 85 28.82 -6.00 -1.27
C ARG A 85 29.95 -6.99 -1.04
N GLU A 86 29.72 -8.00 -0.23
CA GLU A 86 30.70 -9.06 0.07
C GLU A 86 31.11 -9.80 -1.21
N ASN A 87 30.16 -10.21 -2.03
CA ASN A 87 30.45 -10.90 -3.29
C ASN A 87 31.34 -10.06 -4.23
N ASN A 88 31.16 -8.74 -4.27
CA ASN A 88 32.02 -7.85 -5.06
C ASN A 88 33.42 -7.70 -4.46
N LEU A 89 33.54 -7.64 -3.13
CA LEU A 89 34.82 -7.55 -2.43
C LEU A 89 35.65 -8.85 -2.53
N LEU A 90 34.98 -10.01 -2.55
CA LEU A 90 35.62 -11.33 -2.66
C LEU A 90 35.98 -11.73 -4.10
N ARG A 91 35.65 -10.91 -5.11
CA ARG A 91 36.03 -11.20 -6.50
C ARG A 91 37.56 -11.26 -6.62
N PRO A 92 38.12 -12.19 -7.43
CA PRO A 92 39.57 -12.34 -7.55
C PRO A 92 40.31 -11.04 -7.87
N LYS A 93 39.75 -10.21 -8.76
CA LYS A 93 40.33 -8.90 -9.11
C LYS A 93 40.39 -7.93 -7.92
N ALA A 94 39.35 -7.90 -7.09
CA ALA A 94 39.30 -7.04 -5.91
C ALA A 94 40.28 -7.50 -4.84
N VAL A 95 40.38 -8.82 -4.63
CA VAL A 95 41.32 -9.43 -3.68
C VAL A 95 42.77 -9.21 -4.12
N ILE A 96 43.10 -9.44 -5.39
CA ILE A 96 44.45 -9.21 -5.93
C ILE A 96 44.82 -7.73 -5.82
N CYS A 97 43.92 -6.82 -6.21
CA CYS A 97 44.15 -5.38 -6.06
C CYS A 97 44.40 -4.98 -4.59
N ALA A 98 43.65 -5.55 -3.64
CA ALA A 98 43.88 -5.32 -2.22
C ALA A 98 45.25 -5.81 -1.75
N ILE A 99 45.68 -7.01 -2.17
CA ILE A 99 47.01 -7.57 -1.85
C ILE A 99 48.12 -6.70 -2.44
N GLU A 100 48.00 -6.29 -3.71
CA GLU A 100 48.98 -5.43 -4.37
C GLU A 100 49.09 -4.06 -3.69
N ASN A 101 47.98 -3.46 -3.26
CA ASN A 101 47.98 -2.19 -2.53
C ASN A 101 48.68 -2.31 -1.16
N ILE A 102 48.45 -3.41 -0.44
CA ILE A 102 49.17 -3.70 0.81
C ILE A 102 50.67 -3.85 0.56
N ALA A 103 51.05 -4.56 -0.51
CA ALA A 103 52.45 -4.76 -0.89
C ALA A 103 53.16 -3.45 -1.29
N ARG A 104 52.42 -2.49 -1.86
CA ARG A 104 52.93 -1.14 -2.22
C ARG A 104 53.12 -0.22 -1.02
N GLY A 105 52.77 -0.64 0.21
CA GLY A 105 52.88 0.20 1.42
C GLY A 105 51.87 1.34 1.48
N GLU A 106 50.96 1.42 0.51
CA GLU A 106 49.81 2.30 0.57
C GLU A 106 48.86 1.72 1.61
N ARG A 107 48.79 2.35 2.80
CA ARG A 107 47.75 1.99 3.77
C ARG A 107 46.42 2.07 3.05
N VAL A 108 45.74 0.93 2.94
CA VAL A 108 44.37 0.85 2.48
C VAL A 108 43.62 1.93 3.23
N ARG A 109 43.25 3.02 2.55
CA ARG A 109 42.18 3.86 3.07
C ARG A 109 41.00 2.91 3.08
N PHE A 110 40.70 2.36 4.25
CA PHE A 110 39.40 1.79 4.54
C PHE A 110 38.39 2.94 4.46
N SER A 111 38.14 3.49 3.26
CA SER A 111 37.02 4.37 3.00
C SER A 111 35.76 3.53 2.89
N VAL A 112 35.50 2.71 3.90
CA VAL A 112 34.24 1.99 4.07
C VAL A 112 34.07 1.45 5.51
N ILE A 113 34.57 2.17 6.51
CA ILE A 113 34.08 2.00 7.89
C ILE A 113 32.99 3.06 8.09
N LEU A 114 31.75 2.54 8.10
CA LEU A 114 30.46 3.18 8.43
C LEU A 114 29.85 4.16 7.42
N PRO A 115 29.17 3.67 6.37
CA PRO A 115 27.97 4.34 5.91
C PRO A 115 26.79 3.87 6.78
N TYR A 116 26.37 4.76 7.69
CA TYR A 116 25.05 4.87 8.31
C TYR A 116 24.63 3.85 9.38
N PHE A 117 24.78 4.27 10.64
CA PHE A 117 23.73 4.11 11.66
C PHE A 117 22.57 5.04 11.25
N ILE A 118 21.54 4.50 10.60
CA ILE A 118 20.10 4.84 10.73
C ILE A 118 19.36 3.55 10.41
#